data_AF-A0A2N5AF71-F1
#
_entry.id   AF-A0A2N5AF71-F1
#
_cell.length_a   1.000
_cell.length_b   1.000
_cell.length_c   1.000
_cell.angle_alpha   90.00
_cell.angle_beta   90.00
_cell.angle_gamma   90.00
#
_symmetry.space_group_name_H-M   'P 1'
#
loop_
_entity.id
_entity.type
_entity.pdbx_description
1 polymer ?
#
loop_
_entity_poly.entity_id
_entity_poly.type
_entity_poly.pdbx_seq_one_letter_code
_entity_poly.pdbx_strand_id
1 'polypeptide(L)'
;PAAPLKQPIDVAQLKDFYHKWYTPDAMTLIVVGNVDSRSVAEQISKTFGDLKGKRETPAAVPTLSPLPTVPVSIMTSAVRQDKLSIMWDAPWQPIRDSAALQRYWRDDLAREALFWHVQQSLSKNNVKDIGLGFDCRVLYQRAQCAINIESPGERLNNNLSVVSRELAKVRDNGLPQEEFDALIAQKSLELQRLFATYARTDTDILMSQRMRSLQNQVVDIAPEQYQKLRQEFLNSLTVDMLNQYLRQQLSQDMALVLQQPKGEPEYNMKELQATWEKLMAPNPAAAAVSGSADTVDAHSEASDIPPGQ
;
A
#
# COMPACT_ATOMS: atom_id res chain seq x y z
N PRO A 1 -21.15 -14.87 -2.49
CA PRO A 1 -19.81 -15.33 -2.99
C PRO A 1 -19.24 -16.36 -2.01
N ALA A 2 -18.61 -17.43 -2.50
CA ALA A 2 -18.18 -18.61 -1.70
C ALA A 2 -19.28 -19.58 -1.23
N ALA A 3 -20.52 -19.46 -1.73
CA ALA A 3 -21.49 -20.55 -1.58
C ALA A 3 -20.97 -21.79 -2.34
N PRO A 4 -21.05 -23.00 -1.76
CA PRO A 4 -20.67 -24.20 -2.47
C PRO A 4 -21.54 -24.33 -3.74
N LEU A 5 -20.93 -24.82 -4.82
CA LEU A 5 -21.66 -25.06 -6.07
C LEU A 5 -22.80 -26.06 -5.79
N LYS A 6 -24.01 -25.71 -6.22
CA LYS A 6 -25.14 -26.64 -6.15
C LYS A 6 -24.84 -27.83 -7.05
N GLN A 7 -24.96 -29.03 -6.49
CA GLN A 7 -24.83 -30.28 -7.24
C GLN A 7 -26.21 -30.88 -7.51
N PRO A 8 -26.43 -31.49 -8.68
CA PRO A 8 -25.49 -31.60 -9.81
C PRO A 8 -25.31 -30.27 -10.56
N ILE A 9 -24.12 -30.05 -11.13
CA ILE A 9 -23.84 -28.87 -11.96
C ILE A 9 -24.59 -29.03 -13.29
N ASP A 10 -25.38 -28.02 -13.65
CA ASP A 10 -26.00 -27.96 -14.98
C ASP A 10 -24.95 -27.58 -16.03
N VAL A 11 -24.64 -28.52 -16.91
CA VAL A 11 -23.64 -28.36 -17.97
C VAL A 11 -24.04 -27.29 -18.99
N ALA A 12 -25.34 -27.10 -19.25
CA ALA A 12 -25.80 -26.06 -20.17
C ALA A 12 -25.51 -24.67 -19.58
N GLN A 13 -25.87 -24.46 -18.31
CA GLN A 13 -25.58 -23.21 -17.60
C GLN A 13 -24.07 -22.91 -17.53
N LEU A 14 -23.23 -23.92 -17.35
CA LEU A 14 -21.77 -23.74 -17.35
C LEU A 14 -21.25 -23.30 -18.72
N LYS A 15 -21.76 -23.89 -19.81
CA LYS A 15 -21.40 -23.50 -21.19
C LYS A 15 -21.86 -22.08 -21.48
N ASP A 16 -23.07 -21.71 -21.08
CA ASP A 16 -23.60 -20.36 -21.25
C ASP A 16 -22.76 -19.34 -20.49
N PHE A 17 -22.37 -19.66 -19.25
CA PHE A 17 -21.44 -18.83 -18.47
C PHE A 17 -20.09 -18.66 -19.19
N TYR A 18 -19.50 -19.75 -19.69
CA TYR A 18 -18.25 -19.71 -20.42
C TYR A 18 -18.35 -18.81 -21.66
N HIS A 19 -19.33 -19.03 -22.53
CA HIS A 19 -19.51 -18.23 -23.75
C HIS A 19 -19.82 -16.76 -23.46
N LYS A 20 -20.48 -16.46 -22.34
CA LYS A 20 -20.77 -15.08 -21.91
C LYS A 20 -19.53 -14.34 -21.40
N TRP A 21 -18.66 -15.00 -20.63
CA TRP A 21 -17.58 -14.32 -19.90
C TRP A 21 -16.18 -14.52 -20.48
N TYR A 22 -15.91 -15.61 -21.22
CA TYR A 22 -14.61 -15.90 -21.83
C TYR A 22 -14.55 -15.40 -23.28
N THR A 23 -14.58 -14.08 -23.44
CA THR A 23 -14.49 -13.39 -24.74
C THR A 23 -13.13 -12.70 -24.90
N PRO A 24 -12.58 -12.61 -26.13
CA PRO A 24 -11.22 -12.12 -26.38
C PRO A 24 -10.99 -10.65 -25.97
N ASP A 25 -12.04 -9.81 -26.00
CA ASP A 25 -11.99 -8.41 -25.54
C ASP A 25 -11.70 -8.26 -24.04
N ALA A 26 -11.78 -9.35 -23.28
CA ALA A 26 -11.53 -9.39 -21.85
C ALA A 26 -10.39 -10.33 -21.43
N MET A 27 -9.56 -10.74 -22.38
CA MET A 27 -8.38 -11.58 -22.13
C MET A 27 -7.10 -10.79 -22.41
N THR A 28 -6.10 -10.95 -21.54
CA THR A 28 -4.76 -10.39 -21.74
C THR A 28 -3.75 -11.51 -21.63
N LEU A 29 -3.05 -11.80 -22.73
CA LEU A 29 -1.90 -12.70 -22.73
C LEU A 29 -0.64 -11.88 -22.42
N ILE A 30 0.15 -12.33 -21.44
CA ILE A 30 1.42 -11.71 -21.08
C ILE A 30 2.53 -12.72 -21.35
N VAL A 31 3.59 -12.31 -22.06
CA VAL A 31 4.75 -13.13 -22.38
C VAL A 31 6.00 -12.41 -21.85
N VAL A 32 6.79 -13.08 -21.03
CA VAL A 32 8.04 -12.57 -20.46
C VAL A 32 9.12 -13.62 -20.63
N GLY A 33 10.24 -13.25 -21.26
CA GLY A 33 11.37 -14.15 -21.47
C GLY A 33 12.24 -13.73 -22.66
N ASN A 34 13.28 -14.52 -22.92
CA ASN A 34 14.11 -14.38 -24.09
C ASN A 34 13.40 -15.00 -25.31
N VAL A 35 12.63 -14.18 -26.02
CA VAL A 35 11.82 -14.61 -27.17
C VAL A 35 12.01 -13.70 -28.37
N ASP A 36 11.85 -14.23 -29.58
CA ASP A 36 11.75 -13.41 -30.78
C ASP A 36 10.37 -12.75 -30.85
N SER A 37 10.33 -11.43 -30.66
CA SER A 37 9.08 -10.69 -30.53
C SER A 37 8.21 -10.75 -31.80
N ARG A 38 8.84 -10.84 -32.97
CA ARG A 38 8.13 -10.94 -34.26
C ARG A 38 7.44 -12.30 -34.39
N SER A 39 8.18 -13.39 -34.22
CA SER A 39 7.63 -14.75 -34.28
C SER A 39 6.55 -14.97 -33.23
N VAL A 40 6.74 -14.47 -32.00
CA VAL A 40 5.71 -14.58 -30.94
C VAL A 40 4.44 -13.81 -31.34
N ALA A 41 4.54 -12.59 -31.85
CA ALA A 41 3.38 -11.83 -32.29
C ALA A 41 2.61 -12.55 -33.42
N GLU A 42 3.31 -13.11 -34.39
CA GLU A 42 2.72 -13.91 -35.47
C GLU A 42 2.01 -15.16 -34.95
N GLN A 43 2.64 -15.89 -34.02
CA GLN A 43 2.05 -17.07 -33.39
C GLN A 43 0.81 -16.74 -32.56
N ILE A 44 0.83 -15.64 -31.81
CA ILE A 44 -0.33 -15.15 -31.04
C ILE A 44 -1.48 -14.83 -31.99
N SER A 45 -1.19 -14.08 -33.07
CA SER A 45 -2.20 -13.72 -34.08
C SER A 45 -2.82 -14.97 -34.72
N LYS A 46 -1.99 -15.93 -35.14
CA LYS A 46 -2.45 -17.20 -35.73
C LYS A 46 -3.26 -18.06 -34.75
N THR A 47 -2.90 -18.06 -33.47
CA THR A 47 -3.52 -18.94 -32.46
C THR A 47 -4.84 -18.37 -31.93
N PHE A 48 -4.89 -17.05 -31.71
CA PHE A 48 -6.01 -16.39 -31.01
C PHE A 48 -6.82 -15.44 -31.90
N GLY A 49 -6.37 -15.15 -33.12
CA GLY A 49 -7.03 -14.18 -34.02
C GLY A 49 -8.44 -14.57 -34.47
N ASP A 50 -8.75 -15.88 -34.47
CA ASP A 50 -10.08 -16.39 -34.83
C ASP A 50 -11.08 -16.41 -33.67
N LEU A 51 -10.66 -16.09 -32.44
CA LEU A 51 -11.55 -16.06 -31.28
C LEU A 51 -12.73 -15.09 -31.50
N LYS A 52 -13.92 -15.51 -31.05
CA LYS A 52 -15.18 -14.77 -31.22
C LYS A 52 -15.77 -14.38 -29.87
N GLY A 53 -16.71 -13.44 -29.92
CA GLY A 53 -17.41 -12.92 -28.76
C GLY A 53 -16.91 -11.53 -28.37
N LYS A 54 -17.79 -10.78 -27.76
CA LYS A 54 -17.52 -9.46 -27.20
C LYS A 54 -18.45 -9.27 -26.01
N ARG A 55 -17.98 -8.67 -24.93
CA ARG A 55 -18.87 -8.37 -23.81
C ARG A 55 -19.79 -7.21 -24.16
N GLU A 56 -21.08 -7.39 -23.86
CA GLU A 56 -22.06 -6.30 -23.91
C GLU A 56 -21.90 -5.37 -22.70
N THR A 57 -21.53 -5.93 -21.55
CA THR A 57 -21.31 -5.20 -20.30
C THR A 57 -19.84 -5.23 -19.90
N PRO A 58 -19.23 -4.09 -19.53
CA PRO A 58 -17.89 -4.07 -18.97
C PRO A 58 -17.76 -5.01 -17.77
N ALA A 59 -16.57 -5.55 -17.54
CA ALA A 59 -16.30 -6.27 -16.30
C ALA A 59 -16.56 -5.35 -15.11
N ALA A 60 -17.32 -5.85 -14.14
CA ALA A 60 -17.42 -5.19 -12.85
C ALA A 60 -16.03 -5.12 -12.22
N VAL A 61 -15.58 -3.91 -11.87
CA VAL A 61 -14.36 -3.72 -11.11
C VAL A 61 -14.73 -3.92 -9.64
N PRO A 62 -14.18 -4.94 -8.95
CA PRO A 62 -14.49 -5.17 -7.55
C PRO A 62 -13.91 -4.04 -6.69
N THR A 63 -14.73 -3.51 -5.79
CA THR A 63 -14.36 -2.43 -4.87
C THR A 63 -14.64 -2.83 -3.44
N LEU A 64 -13.78 -2.40 -2.51
CA LEU A 64 -14.04 -2.50 -1.08
C LEU A 64 -14.57 -1.17 -0.54
N SER A 65 -15.48 -1.25 0.43
CA SER A 65 -15.86 -0.11 1.26
C SER A 65 -14.67 0.33 2.12
N PRO A 66 -14.62 1.60 2.58
CA PRO A 66 -13.64 2.04 3.55
C PRO A 66 -13.61 1.14 4.79
N LEU A 67 -12.42 0.90 5.32
CA LEU A 67 -12.23 0.18 6.55
C LEU A 67 -12.82 0.99 7.72
N PRO A 68 -13.73 0.41 8.53
CA PRO A 68 -14.18 1.06 9.76
C PRO A 68 -13.02 1.26 10.74
N THR A 69 -12.99 2.40 11.43
CA THR A 69 -11.97 2.73 12.45
C THR A 69 -12.24 2.08 13.81
N VAL A 70 -13.43 1.49 13.98
CA VAL A 70 -13.79 0.76 15.21
C VAL A 70 -12.85 -0.44 15.38
N PRO A 71 -12.17 -0.58 16.53
CA PRO A 71 -11.24 -1.66 16.75
C PRO A 71 -11.98 -3.01 16.79
N VAL A 72 -11.36 -4.04 16.24
CA VAL A 72 -11.97 -5.37 16.13
C VAL A 72 -11.00 -6.48 16.50
N SER A 73 -11.49 -7.51 17.18
CA SER A 73 -10.80 -8.78 17.37
C SER A 73 -11.38 -9.85 16.45
N ILE A 74 -10.50 -10.67 15.86
CA ILE A 74 -10.84 -11.74 14.93
C ILE A 74 -10.14 -13.02 15.39
N MET A 75 -10.93 -13.97 15.89
CA MET A 75 -10.46 -15.30 16.25
C MET A 75 -10.18 -16.14 15.00
N THR A 76 -8.94 -16.61 14.84
CA THR A 76 -8.50 -17.32 13.63
C THR A 76 -7.50 -18.42 13.92
N SER A 77 -7.45 -19.44 13.05
CA SER A 77 -6.41 -20.48 13.08
C SER A 77 -5.22 -20.12 12.19
N ALA A 78 -5.22 -18.93 11.58
CA ALA A 78 -4.16 -18.46 10.69
C ALA A 78 -2.94 -17.90 11.43
N VAL A 79 -3.06 -17.62 12.74
CA VAL A 79 -2.00 -17.07 13.57
C VAL A 79 -1.72 -18.01 14.76
N ARG A 80 -0.47 -18.03 15.22
CA ARG A 80 -0.02 -18.83 16.38
C ARG A 80 0.14 -18.02 17.66
N GLN A 81 0.17 -16.70 17.53
CA GLN A 81 0.24 -15.70 18.60
C GLN A 81 -0.61 -14.50 18.16
N ASP A 82 -0.93 -13.60 19.09
CA ASP A 82 -1.67 -12.39 18.76
C ASP A 82 -0.92 -11.57 17.72
N LYS A 83 -1.65 -11.13 16.69
CA LYS A 83 -1.16 -10.20 15.67
C LYS A 83 -2.06 -8.98 15.64
N LEU A 84 -1.57 -7.88 16.19
CA LEU A 84 -2.24 -6.59 16.16
C LEU A 84 -1.75 -5.76 14.98
N SER A 85 -2.65 -5.39 14.09
CA SER A 85 -2.39 -4.50 12.97
C SER A 85 -2.87 -3.09 13.29
N ILE A 86 -1.95 -2.13 13.27
CA ILE A 86 -2.22 -0.69 13.23
C ILE A 86 -2.38 -0.35 11.75
N MET A 87 -3.62 -0.26 11.27
CA MET A 87 -3.92 -0.20 9.83
C MET A 87 -4.46 1.16 9.40
N TRP A 88 -3.85 1.71 8.35
CA TRP A 88 -4.35 2.87 7.61
C TRP A 88 -4.95 2.41 6.28
N ASP A 89 -6.10 2.96 5.92
CA ASP A 89 -6.85 2.61 4.72
C ASP A 89 -7.32 3.88 4.00
N ALA A 90 -6.96 4.00 2.72
CA ALA A 90 -7.31 5.15 1.89
C ALA A 90 -7.78 4.72 0.50
N PRO A 91 -8.60 5.52 -0.20
CA PRO A 91 -8.89 5.30 -1.61
C PRO A 91 -7.60 5.30 -2.44
N TRP A 92 -7.42 4.29 -3.29
CA TRP A 92 -6.29 4.26 -4.23
C TRP A 92 -6.61 5.06 -5.48
N GLN A 93 -5.71 5.98 -5.83
CA GLN A 93 -5.78 6.75 -7.07
C GLN A 93 -4.64 6.30 -7.99
N PRO A 94 -4.94 5.80 -9.21
CA PRO A 94 -3.90 5.42 -10.16
C PRO A 94 -2.95 6.57 -10.48
N ILE A 95 -1.66 6.25 -10.58
CA ILE A 95 -0.62 7.23 -10.90
C ILE A 95 -0.65 7.51 -12.40
N ARG A 96 -1.05 8.72 -12.79
CA ARG A 96 -1.23 9.12 -14.21
C ARG A 96 -0.23 10.16 -14.71
N ASP A 97 0.49 10.81 -13.80
CA ASP A 97 1.44 11.87 -14.10
C ASP A 97 2.62 11.86 -13.12
N SER A 98 3.65 12.66 -13.44
CA SER A 98 4.85 12.75 -12.61
C SER A 98 4.56 13.34 -11.23
N ALA A 99 3.62 14.29 -11.10
CA ALA A 99 3.30 14.88 -9.80
C ALA A 99 2.66 13.85 -8.84
N ALA A 100 1.78 12.99 -9.36
CA ALA A 100 1.18 11.86 -8.64
C ALA A 100 2.24 10.81 -8.27
N LEU A 101 3.19 10.51 -9.16
CA LEU A 101 4.29 9.60 -8.88
C LEU A 101 5.19 10.13 -7.75
N GLN A 102 5.50 11.42 -7.79
CA GLN A 102 6.28 12.09 -6.76
C GLN A 102 5.56 12.12 -5.41
N ARG A 103 4.24 12.34 -5.38
CA ARG A 103 3.42 12.20 -4.15
C ARG A 103 3.49 10.78 -3.60
N TYR A 104 3.23 9.78 -4.45
CA TYR A 104 3.30 8.37 -4.08
C TYR A 104 4.66 7.99 -3.48
N TRP A 105 5.76 8.43 -4.08
CA TRP A 105 7.11 8.16 -3.59
C TRP A 105 7.44 8.84 -2.27
N ARG A 106 6.91 10.03 -2.01
CA ARG A 106 7.03 10.69 -0.70
C ARG A 106 6.31 9.89 0.36
N ASP A 107 5.07 9.49 0.07
CA ASP A 107 4.28 8.70 1.00
C ASP A 107 4.93 7.34 1.29
N ASP A 108 5.46 6.69 0.25
CA ASP A 108 6.15 5.41 0.35
C ASP A 108 7.44 5.48 1.16
N LEU A 109 8.28 6.47 0.87
CA LEU A 109 9.52 6.67 1.60
C LEU A 109 9.26 7.08 3.07
N ALA A 110 8.22 7.87 3.34
CA ALA A 110 7.83 8.20 4.72
C ALA A 110 7.44 6.95 5.52
N ARG A 111 6.62 6.05 4.94
CA ARG A 111 6.24 4.81 5.61
C ARG A 111 7.44 3.89 5.85
N GLU A 112 8.33 3.79 4.87
CA GLU A 112 9.55 3.00 5.02
C GLU A 112 10.46 3.58 6.11
N ALA A 113 10.67 4.90 6.10
CA ALA A 113 11.48 5.59 7.09
C ALA A 113 10.91 5.42 8.51
N LEU A 114 9.58 5.54 8.66
CA LEU A 114 8.88 5.29 9.91
C LEU A 114 9.13 3.88 10.42
N PHE A 115 8.91 2.86 9.58
CA PHE A 115 9.09 1.48 9.98
C PHE A 115 10.54 1.17 10.35
N TRP A 116 11.50 1.66 9.55
CA TRP A 116 12.92 1.53 9.81
C TRP A 116 13.32 2.16 11.16
N HIS A 117 12.84 3.37 11.45
CA HIS A 117 13.06 4.03 12.73
C HIS A 117 12.53 3.20 13.91
N VAL A 118 11.28 2.71 13.83
CA VAL A 118 10.70 1.88 14.89
C VAL A 118 11.52 0.59 15.08
N GLN A 119 11.87 -0.10 14.00
CA GLN A 119 12.68 -1.32 14.08
C GLN A 119 14.04 -1.06 14.74
N GLN A 120 14.73 0.02 14.37
CA GLN A 120 15.99 0.39 14.98
C GLN A 120 15.84 0.73 16.47
N SER A 121 14.83 1.51 16.83
CA SER A 121 14.58 1.90 18.21
C SER A 121 14.34 0.69 19.10
N LEU A 122 13.52 -0.27 18.66
CA LEU A 122 13.28 -1.51 19.41
C LEU A 122 14.54 -2.37 19.53
N SER A 123 15.34 -2.47 18.46
CA SER A 123 16.60 -3.22 18.49
C SER A 123 17.62 -2.58 19.45
N LYS A 124 17.78 -1.24 19.41
CA LYS A 124 18.69 -0.49 20.30
C LYS A 124 18.29 -0.64 21.77
N ASN A 125 16.98 -0.69 22.04
CA ASN A 125 16.43 -0.84 23.39
C ASN A 125 16.28 -2.30 23.84
N ASN A 126 16.75 -3.28 23.04
CA ASN A 126 16.69 -4.72 23.35
C ASN A 126 15.28 -5.21 23.74
N VAL A 127 14.26 -4.72 23.05
CA VAL A 127 12.86 -5.12 23.30
C VAL A 127 12.68 -6.57 22.86
N LYS A 128 12.30 -7.44 23.79
CA LYS A 128 12.09 -8.88 23.55
C LYS A 128 10.61 -9.23 23.43
N ASP A 129 10.32 -10.40 22.85
CA ASP A 129 8.98 -10.97 22.68
C ASP A 129 8.04 -10.05 21.90
N ILE A 130 8.56 -9.46 20.83
CA ILE A 130 7.81 -8.66 19.87
C ILE A 130 8.31 -8.98 18.46
N GLY A 131 7.41 -9.39 17.58
CA GLY A 131 7.64 -9.45 16.14
C GLY A 131 7.07 -8.19 15.50
N LEU A 132 7.86 -7.50 14.67
CA LEU A 132 7.38 -6.38 13.88
C LEU A 132 7.39 -6.71 12.40
N GLY A 133 6.25 -6.45 11.75
CA GLY A 133 6.11 -6.50 10.30
C GLY A 133 5.51 -5.21 9.77
N PHE A 134 5.79 -4.89 8.52
CA PHE A 134 5.16 -3.79 7.80
C PHE A 134 4.81 -4.25 6.41
N ASP A 135 3.58 -3.99 6.00
CA ASP A 135 3.13 -4.28 4.64
C ASP A 135 2.17 -3.21 4.14
N CYS A 136 2.29 -2.92 2.85
CA CYS A 136 1.34 -2.11 2.09
C CYS A 136 0.81 -2.93 0.93
N ARG A 137 -0.47 -2.77 0.63
CA ARG A 137 -1.16 -3.42 -0.48
C ARG A 137 -2.13 -2.46 -1.13
N VAL A 138 -2.22 -2.54 -2.45
CA VAL A 138 -3.29 -1.92 -3.22
C VAL A 138 -4.18 -3.04 -3.71
N LEU A 139 -5.43 -3.10 -3.24
CA LEU A 139 -6.41 -4.11 -3.63
C LEU A 139 -7.79 -3.47 -3.68
N TYR A 140 -8.59 -3.83 -4.68
CA TYR A 140 -10.00 -3.41 -4.78
C TYR A 140 -10.20 -1.88 -4.64
N GLN A 141 -9.31 -1.10 -5.28
CA GLN A 141 -9.28 0.37 -5.25
C GLN A 141 -9.02 1.00 -3.86
N ARG A 142 -8.44 0.22 -2.94
CA ARG A 142 -7.98 0.71 -1.63
C ARG A 142 -6.47 0.54 -1.51
N ALA A 143 -5.79 1.51 -0.90
CA ALA A 143 -4.43 1.38 -0.42
C ALA A 143 -4.47 1.16 1.09
N GLN A 144 -3.97 0.01 1.53
CA GLN A 144 -3.90 -0.36 2.93
C GLN A 144 -2.46 -0.57 3.32
N CYS A 145 -2.03 0.05 4.41
CA CYS A 145 -0.73 -0.15 5.02
C CYS A 145 -0.91 -0.47 6.49
N ALA A 146 -0.16 -1.44 7.00
CA ALA A 146 -0.25 -1.84 8.40
C ALA A 146 1.13 -2.02 9.02
N ILE A 147 1.28 -1.51 10.25
CA ILE A 147 2.34 -1.98 11.15
C ILE A 147 1.74 -3.14 11.96
N ASN A 148 2.35 -4.30 11.85
CA ASN A 148 1.93 -5.53 12.49
C ASN A 148 2.80 -5.79 13.71
N ILE A 149 2.17 -5.97 14.87
CA ILE A 149 2.78 -6.34 16.13
C ILE A 149 2.37 -7.76 16.45
N GLU A 150 3.31 -8.68 16.34
CA GLU A 150 3.16 -10.06 16.82
C GLU A 150 3.66 -10.15 18.26
N SER A 151 2.82 -10.64 19.17
CA SER A 151 3.10 -10.61 20.60
C SER A 151 2.38 -11.75 21.33
N PRO A 152 2.93 -12.28 22.43
CA PRO A 152 2.11 -12.99 23.41
C PRO A 152 1.00 -12.07 23.96
N GLY A 153 -0.19 -12.62 24.23
CA GLY A 153 -1.34 -11.83 24.66
C GLY A 153 -1.09 -11.02 25.94
N GLU A 154 -0.41 -11.59 26.94
CA GLU A 154 -0.06 -10.90 28.19
C GLU A 154 0.84 -9.68 27.99
N ARG A 155 1.59 -9.64 26.88
CA ARG A 155 2.52 -8.54 26.54
C ARG A 155 1.94 -7.57 25.51
N LEU A 156 0.78 -7.87 24.93
CA LEU A 156 0.25 -7.17 23.76
C LEU A 156 0.08 -5.66 24.00
N ASN A 157 -0.59 -5.26 25.08
CA ASN A 157 -0.80 -3.84 25.40
C ASN A 157 0.52 -3.10 25.70
N ASN A 158 1.49 -3.78 26.32
CA ASN A 158 2.83 -3.21 26.55
C ASN A 158 3.58 -3.01 25.22
N ASN A 159 3.57 -4.01 24.34
CA ASN A 159 4.20 -3.95 23.03
C ASN A 159 3.55 -2.90 22.13
N LEU A 160 2.22 -2.78 22.15
CA LEU A 160 1.50 -1.66 21.53
C LEU A 160 1.98 -0.31 22.09
N SER A 161 2.13 -0.21 23.42
CA SER A 161 2.57 1.03 24.06
C SER A 161 3.99 1.43 23.65
N VAL A 162 4.90 0.46 23.49
CA VAL A 162 6.27 0.70 23.03
C VAL A 162 6.25 1.24 21.60
N VAL A 163 5.56 0.56 20.68
CA VAL A 163 5.47 1.00 19.28
C VAL A 163 4.79 2.37 19.18
N SER A 164 3.66 2.56 19.86
CA SER A 164 2.91 3.83 19.83
C SER A 164 3.74 5.02 20.33
N ARG A 165 4.61 4.81 21.33
CA ARG A 165 5.52 5.87 21.79
C ARG A 165 6.55 6.26 20.73
N GLU A 166 7.09 5.32 19.98
CA GLU A 166 8.00 5.63 18.87
C GLU A 166 7.25 6.33 17.73
N LEU A 167 6.03 5.90 17.40
CA LEU A 167 5.19 6.60 16.42
C LEU A 167 4.88 8.04 16.86
N ALA A 168 4.51 8.26 18.13
CA ALA A 168 4.26 9.58 18.68
C ALA A 168 5.51 10.48 18.64
N LYS A 169 6.69 9.94 18.97
CA LYS A 169 7.96 10.68 18.86
C LYS A 169 8.24 11.14 17.44
N VAL A 170 8.04 10.26 16.45
CA VAL A 170 8.25 10.60 15.02
C VAL A 170 7.21 11.61 14.54
N ARG A 171 5.96 11.48 14.96
CA ARG A 171 4.93 12.48 14.65
C ARG A 171 5.32 13.84 15.21
N ASP A 172 5.68 13.92 16.49
CA ASP A 172 5.89 15.22 17.13
C ASP A 172 7.20 15.87 16.64
N ASN A 173 8.28 15.09 16.56
CA ASN A 173 9.63 15.63 16.32
C ASN A 173 10.17 15.41 14.91
N GLY A 174 9.60 14.46 14.16
CA GLY A 174 10.18 13.98 12.91
C GLY A 174 11.39 13.07 13.13
N LEU A 175 12.02 12.67 12.04
CA LEU A 175 13.28 11.94 12.03
C LEU A 175 14.47 12.89 12.21
N PRO A 176 15.55 12.44 12.88
CA PRO A 176 16.83 13.16 12.90
C PRO A 176 17.46 13.29 11.51
N GLN A 177 18.24 14.35 11.29
CA GLN A 177 18.99 14.56 10.04
C GLN A 177 19.88 13.36 9.69
N GLU A 178 20.56 12.76 10.68
CA GLU A 178 21.46 11.62 10.45
C GLU A 178 20.70 10.37 9.95
N GLU A 179 19.50 10.12 10.48
CA GLU A 179 18.66 9.01 10.00
C GLU A 179 18.14 9.29 8.58
N PHE A 180 17.77 10.53 8.29
CA PHE A 180 17.40 10.95 6.94
C PHE A 180 18.55 10.77 5.94
N ASP A 181 19.75 11.24 6.27
CA ASP A 181 20.93 11.15 5.38
C ASP A 181 21.29 9.68 5.11
N ALA A 182 21.23 8.82 6.14
CA ALA A 182 21.46 7.40 6.01
C ALA A 182 20.42 6.73 5.09
N LEU A 183 19.13 7.09 5.22
CA LEU A 183 18.07 6.60 4.36
C LEU A 183 18.29 7.03 2.89
N ILE A 184 18.61 8.32 2.65
CA ILE A 184 18.87 8.82 1.29
C ILE A 184 20.10 8.14 0.67
N ALA A 185 21.16 7.93 1.45
CA ALA A 185 22.34 7.20 0.98
C ALA A 185 22.00 5.76 0.59
N GLN A 186 21.21 5.06 1.42
CA GLN A 186 20.74 3.71 1.11
C GLN A 186 19.90 3.68 -0.18
N LYS A 187 18.92 4.58 -0.32
CA LYS A 187 18.05 4.67 -1.51
C LYS A 187 18.79 5.05 -2.78
N SER A 188 19.81 5.91 -2.66
CA SER A 188 20.68 6.25 -3.78
C SER A 188 21.52 5.05 -4.22
N LEU A 189 22.04 4.25 -3.28
CA LEU A 189 22.77 3.03 -3.58
C LEU A 189 21.87 1.96 -4.24
N GLU A 190 20.65 1.79 -3.75
CA GLU A 190 19.64 0.91 -4.37
C GLU A 190 19.36 1.34 -5.82
N LEU A 191 19.20 2.64 -6.06
CA LEU A 191 18.97 3.19 -7.41
C LEU A 191 20.15 2.98 -8.34
N GLN A 192 21.39 3.13 -7.85
CA GLN A 192 22.61 2.84 -8.63
C GLN A 192 22.68 1.37 -9.06
N ARG A 193 22.12 0.47 -8.26
CA ARG A 193 22.08 -0.97 -8.54
C ARG A 193 20.89 -1.39 -9.40
N LEU A 194 19.99 -0.47 -9.80
CA LEU A 194 18.74 -0.76 -10.51
C LEU A 194 18.92 -1.76 -11.67
N PHE A 195 19.81 -1.47 -12.61
CA PHE A 195 20.00 -2.34 -13.78
C PHE A 195 20.67 -3.68 -13.44
N ALA A 196 21.55 -3.69 -12.43
CA ALA A 196 22.19 -4.92 -11.96
C ALA A 196 21.19 -5.84 -11.24
N THR A 197 20.18 -5.26 -10.57
CA THR A 197 19.04 -5.98 -10.00
C THR A 197 18.11 -6.47 -11.10
N TYR A 198 17.73 -5.59 -12.04
CA TYR A 198 16.85 -5.93 -13.16
C TYR A 198 17.41 -7.10 -14.00
N ALA A 199 18.70 -7.06 -14.36
CA ALA A 199 19.35 -8.11 -15.14
C ALA A 199 19.41 -9.49 -14.42
N ARG A 200 19.27 -9.52 -13.10
CA ARG A 200 19.25 -10.75 -12.28
C ARG A 200 17.85 -11.13 -11.82
N THR A 201 16.82 -10.39 -12.24
CA THR A 201 15.44 -10.65 -11.82
C THR A 201 14.88 -11.78 -12.67
N ASP A 202 14.40 -12.84 -12.01
CA ASP A 202 13.80 -13.98 -12.69
C ASP A 202 12.52 -13.58 -13.44
N THR A 203 12.24 -14.28 -14.54
CA THR A 203 11.11 -13.95 -15.44
C THR A 203 9.74 -14.07 -14.76
N ASP A 204 9.59 -14.93 -13.76
CA ASP A 204 8.36 -15.08 -12.96
C ASP A 204 8.15 -13.86 -12.04
N ILE A 205 9.22 -13.30 -11.49
CA ILE A 205 9.16 -12.06 -10.71
C ILE A 205 8.72 -10.91 -11.63
N LEU A 206 9.35 -10.75 -12.79
CA LEU A 206 8.97 -9.73 -13.79
C LEU A 206 7.50 -9.89 -14.23
N MET A 207 7.06 -11.13 -14.46
CA MET A 207 5.66 -11.45 -14.77
C MET A 207 4.72 -11.02 -13.63
N SER A 208 5.05 -11.36 -12.38
CA SER A 208 4.24 -11.02 -11.22
C SER A 208 4.14 -9.51 -10.99
N GLN A 209 5.22 -8.76 -11.25
CA GLN A 209 5.25 -7.30 -11.19
C GLN A 209 4.33 -6.70 -12.25
N ARG A 210 4.41 -7.20 -13.49
CA ARG A 210 3.55 -6.75 -14.58
C ARG A 210 2.08 -7.04 -14.30
N MET A 211 1.76 -8.23 -13.78
CA MET A 211 0.40 -8.59 -13.37
C MET A 211 -0.12 -7.64 -12.28
N ARG A 212 0.70 -7.34 -11.26
CA ARG A 212 0.33 -6.40 -10.19
C ARG A 212 0.07 -5.00 -10.75
N SER A 213 0.92 -4.51 -11.65
CA SER A 213 0.73 -3.22 -12.33
C SER A 213 -0.63 -3.15 -13.04
N LEU A 214 -0.97 -4.19 -13.83
CA LEU A 214 -2.22 -4.26 -14.57
C LEU A 214 -3.45 -4.41 -13.67
N GLN A 215 -3.38 -5.26 -12.64
CA GLN A 215 -4.51 -5.54 -11.75
C GLN A 215 -4.80 -4.39 -10.79
N ASN A 216 -3.77 -3.75 -10.26
CA ASN A 216 -3.89 -2.75 -9.20
C ASN A 216 -3.69 -1.31 -9.71
N GLN A 217 -3.46 -1.13 -11.01
CA GLN A 217 -3.24 0.18 -11.63
C GLN A 217 -2.08 0.94 -10.98
N VAL A 218 -1.04 0.20 -10.58
CA VAL A 218 0.26 0.76 -10.15
C VAL A 218 1.07 0.94 -11.42
N VAL A 219 1.52 2.17 -11.70
CA VAL A 219 2.19 2.48 -12.96
C VAL A 219 3.51 1.72 -13.10
N ASP A 220 3.74 1.19 -14.30
CA ASP A 220 4.98 0.53 -14.73
C ASP A 220 5.62 1.41 -15.80
N ILE A 221 6.83 1.91 -15.53
CA ILE A 221 7.55 2.87 -16.38
C ILE A 221 8.91 2.28 -16.79
N ALA A 222 9.43 2.72 -17.93
CA ALA A 222 10.73 2.27 -18.42
C ALA A 222 11.83 2.46 -17.36
N PRO A 223 12.75 1.50 -17.17
CA PRO A 223 13.79 1.58 -16.14
C PRO A 223 14.65 2.84 -16.22
N GLU A 224 14.96 3.34 -17.42
CA GLU A 224 15.71 4.57 -17.65
C GLU A 224 14.93 5.81 -17.17
N GLN A 225 13.62 5.83 -17.45
CA GLN A 225 12.74 6.90 -16.98
C GLN A 225 12.58 6.84 -15.46
N TYR A 226 12.40 5.65 -14.89
CA TYR A 226 12.38 5.44 -13.45
C TYR A 226 13.66 5.96 -12.81
N GLN A 227 14.83 5.58 -13.36
CA GLN A 227 16.12 6.00 -12.82
C GLN A 227 16.24 7.52 -12.74
N LYS A 228 15.92 8.20 -13.84
CA LYS A 228 15.97 9.66 -13.92
C LYS A 228 15.03 10.31 -12.90
N LEU A 229 13.75 9.95 -12.94
CA LEU A 229 12.73 10.56 -12.06
C LEU A 229 13.00 10.26 -10.59
N ARG A 230 13.47 9.06 -10.26
CA ARG A 230 13.79 8.67 -8.89
C ARG A 230 15.04 9.39 -8.39
N GLN A 231 16.04 9.61 -9.24
CA GLN A 231 17.22 10.40 -8.87
C GLN A 231 16.85 11.85 -8.58
N GLU A 232 16.04 12.47 -9.46
CA GLU A 232 15.51 13.83 -9.25
C GLU A 232 14.70 13.92 -7.93
N PHE A 233 13.85 12.91 -7.67
CA PHE A 233 13.11 12.80 -6.42
C PHE A 233 14.05 12.79 -5.20
N LEU A 234 15.01 11.86 -5.16
CA LEU A 234 15.92 11.71 -4.02
C LEU A 234 16.77 12.96 -3.79
N ASN A 235 17.21 13.64 -4.85
CA ASN A 235 18.01 14.87 -4.76
C ASN A 235 17.20 16.08 -4.27
N SER A 236 15.89 16.07 -4.49
CA SER A 236 15.01 17.19 -4.12
C SER A 236 14.43 17.08 -2.72
N LEU A 237 14.50 15.89 -2.10
CA LEU A 237 13.88 15.65 -0.81
C LEU A 237 14.73 16.27 0.32
N THR A 238 14.06 16.89 1.29
CA THR A 238 14.69 17.38 2.52
C THR A 238 14.10 16.66 3.74
N VAL A 239 14.82 16.72 4.87
CA VAL A 239 14.33 16.17 6.14
C VAL A 239 13.02 16.82 6.57
N ASP A 240 12.87 18.14 6.36
CA ASP A 240 11.65 18.88 6.73
C ASP A 240 10.46 18.41 5.92
N MET A 241 10.65 18.20 4.61
CA MET A 241 9.62 17.65 3.74
C MET A 241 9.20 16.26 4.24
N LEU A 242 10.16 15.36 4.45
CA LEU A 242 9.86 14.00 4.92
C LEU A 242 9.13 14.02 6.27
N ASN A 243 9.56 14.87 7.20
CA ASN A 243 8.96 15.02 8.53
C ASN A 243 7.54 15.60 8.47
N GLN A 244 7.24 16.46 7.51
CA GLN A 244 5.88 16.92 7.25
C GLN A 244 4.98 15.76 6.79
N TYR A 245 5.44 14.90 5.88
CA TYR A 245 4.67 13.73 5.42
C TYR A 245 4.47 12.70 6.53
N LEU A 246 5.50 12.43 7.34
CA LEU A 246 5.40 11.56 8.51
C LEU A 246 4.33 12.05 9.48
N ARG A 247 4.32 13.37 9.78
CA ARG A 247 3.28 14.00 10.59
C ARG A 247 1.89 13.82 10.02
N GLN A 248 1.72 14.09 8.73
CA GLN A 248 0.43 13.95 8.05
C GLN A 248 -0.08 12.52 8.09
N GLN A 249 0.77 11.53 7.80
CA GLN A 249 0.42 10.11 7.83
C GLN A 249 0.04 9.63 9.24
N LEU A 250 0.83 10.01 10.25
CA LEU A 250 0.60 9.63 11.66
C LEU A 250 -0.57 10.38 12.31
N SER A 251 -1.12 11.38 11.63
CA SER A 251 -2.32 12.12 12.06
C SER A 251 -3.60 11.64 11.36
N GLN A 252 -3.50 10.68 10.43
CA GLN A 252 -4.68 10.06 9.81
C GLN A 252 -5.35 9.07 10.76
N ASP A 253 -6.66 8.93 10.59
CA ASP A 253 -7.43 7.88 11.24
C ASP A 253 -6.89 6.50 10.88
N MET A 254 -6.95 5.60 11.86
CA MET A 254 -6.47 4.24 11.74
C MET A 254 -7.46 3.27 12.38
N ALA A 255 -7.35 1.98 12.05
CA ALA A 255 -8.11 0.91 12.68
C ALA A 255 -7.19 -0.12 13.34
N LEU A 256 -7.47 -0.46 14.61
CA LEU A 256 -6.80 -1.56 15.30
C LEU A 256 -7.51 -2.87 14.95
N VAL A 257 -6.80 -3.76 14.26
CA VAL A 257 -7.32 -5.09 13.91
C VAL A 257 -6.47 -6.14 14.59
N LEU A 258 -7.05 -6.85 15.55
CA LEU A 258 -6.39 -7.93 16.26
C LEU A 258 -6.80 -9.28 15.67
N GLN A 259 -5.81 -10.09 15.28
CA GLN A 259 -6.01 -11.51 14.99
C GLN A 259 -5.51 -12.32 16.18
N GLN A 260 -6.40 -13.14 16.76
CA GLN A 260 -6.07 -13.98 17.92
C GLN A 260 -6.16 -15.46 17.57
N PRO A 261 -5.28 -16.32 18.13
CA PRO A 261 -5.40 -17.77 17.99
C PRO A 261 -6.73 -18.28 18.56
N LYS A 262 -7.40 -19.18 17.83
CA LYS A 262 -8.61 -19.84 18.33
C LYS A 262 -8.33 -20.59 19.64
N GLY A 263 -9.19 -20.37 20.63
CA GLY A 263 -9.12 -21.03 21.94
C GLY A 263 -8.52 -20.15 23.05
N GLU A 264 -7.92 -19.01 22.70
CA GLU A 264 -7.49 -18.02 23.68
C GLU A 264 -8.67 -17.12 24.12
N PRO A 265 -8.63 -16.55 25.35
CA PRO A 265 -9.60 -15.55 25.76
C PRO A 265 -9.59 -14.34 24.83
N GLU A 266 -10.78 -13.83 24.49
CA GLU A 266 -10.92 -12.63 23.67
C GLU A 266 -10.32 -11.41 24.37
N TYR A 267 -9.45 -10.69 23.66
CA TYR A 267 -8.80 -9.50 24.17
C TYR A 267 -9.78 -8.33 24.25
N ASN A 268 -9.64 -7.50 25.27
CA ASN A 268 -10.41 -6.28 25.38
C ASN A 268 -9.89 -5.20 24.42
N MET A 269 -10.48 -5.11 23.23
CA MET A 269 -10.10 -4.12 22.22
C MET A 269 -10.28 -2.67 22.69
N LYS A 270 -11.17 -2.38 23.65
CA LYS A 270 -11.34 -1.03 24.20
C LYS A 270 -10.13 -0.59 25.01
N GLU A 271 -9.43 -1.53 25.66
CA GLU A 271 -8.21 -1.22 26.40
C GLU A 271 -7.08 -0.86 25.43
N LEU A 272 -6.88 -1.63 24.37
CA LEU A 272 -5.88 -1.33 23.33
C LEU A 272 -6.16 0.02 22.66
N GLN A 273 -7.43 0.30 22.35
CA GLN A 273 -7.85 1.58 21.80
C GLN A 273 -7.55 2.74 22.77
N ALA A 274 -7.89 2.61 24.05
CA ALA A 274 -7.61 3.64 25.04
C ALA A 274 -6.09 3.89 25.22
N THR A 275 -5.28 2.83 25.21
CA THR A 275 -3.81 2.95 25.21
C THR A 275 -3.31 3.72 24.00
N TRP A 276 -3.79 3.36 22.80
CA TRP A 276 -3.43 4.04 21.56
C TRP A 276 -3.81 5.52 21.61
N GLU A 277 -5.07 5.84 21.90
CA GLU A 277 -5.59 7.21 21.96
C GLU A 277 -4.82 8.07 22.97
N LYS A 278 -4.48 7.50 24.13
CA LYS A 278 -3.69 8.20 25.15
C LYS A 278 -2.29 8.53 24.67
N LEU A 279 -1.60 7.58 24.01
CA LEU A 279 -0.20 7.75 23.60
C LEU A 279 -0.07 8.55 22.30
N MET A 280 -1.06 8.44 21.42
CA MET A 280 -1.14 9.12 20.13
C MET A 280 -2.01 10.37 20.20
N ALA A 281 -2.35 10.89 21.39
CA ALA A 281 -2.99 12.20 21.50
C ALA A 281 -2.04 13.29 20.94
N PRO A 282 -2.53 14.26 20.14
CA PRO A 282 -1.70 15.33 19.61
C PRO A 282 -1.05 16.15 20.73
N ASN A 283 0.24 16.44 20.63
CA ASN A 283 0.89 17.35 21.56
C ASN A 283 0.48 18.81 21.26
N PRO A 284 -0.13 19.56 22.20
CA PRO A 284 -0.60 20.93 21.97
C PRO A 284 0.49 21.88 21.44
N ALA A 285 1.76 21.65 21.82
CA ALA A 285 2.89 22.45 21.36
C ALA A 285 3.26 22.18 19.88
N ALA A 286 3.04 20.96 19.38
CA ALA A 286 3.32 20.59 17.99
C ALA A 286 2.19 21.08 17.05
N ALA A 287 0.94 21.14 17.53
CA ALA A 287 -0.20 21.62 16.76
C ALA A 287 -0.17 23.13 16.44
N ALA A 288 0.56 23.93 17.24
CA ALA A 288 0.70 25.37 17.02
C ALA A 288 1.60 25.73 15.83
N VAL A 289 2.51 24.84 15.42
CA VAL A 289 3.46 25.08 14.32
C VAL A 289 2.80 24.86 12.95
N SER A 290 1.73 24.05 12.87
CA SER A 290 1.00 23.79 11.63
C SER A 290 -0.05 24.86 11.28
N GLY A 291 -0.49 25.67 12.25
CA GLY A 291 -1.55 26.66 12.04
C GLY A 291 -1.13 27.93 11.28
N SER A 292 0.17 28.11 10.99
CA SER A 292 0.71 29.32 10.37
C SER A 292 1.03 29.19 8.87
N ALA A 293 0.83 28.02 8.27
CA ALA A 293 1.13 27.77 6.85
C ALA A 293 -0.11 27.72 5.92
N ASP A 294 -1.34 27.68 6.46
CA ASP A 294 -2.58 27.48 5.68
C ASP A 294 -3.38 28.78 5.42
N THR A 295 -2.70 29.85 4.98
CA THR A 295 -3.39 30.98 4.34
C THR A 295 -2.75 31.28 2.99
N VAL A 296 -3.05 30.45 1.99
CA VAL A 296 -2.96 30.83 0.57
C VAL A 296 -4.22 30.37 -0.15
N ASP A 297 -5.12 31.33 -0.31
CA ASP A 297 -6.17 31.49 -1.33
C ASP A 297 -6.88 30.24 -1.87
N ALA A 298 -8.01 29.92 -1.24
CA ALA A 298 -9.14 29.24 -1.88
C ALA A 298 -10.23 30.27 -2.27
N HIS A 299 -9.92 31.17 -3.20
CA HIS A 299 -10.95 31.90 -3.94
C HIS A 299 -10.47 32.26 -5.35
N SER A 300 -10.82 31.44 -6.34
CA SER A 300 -11.25 31.94 -7.65
C SER A 300 -12.13 30.90 -8.33
N GLU A 301 -13.43 31.00 -8.10
CA GLU A 301 -14.41 30.59 -9.10
C GLU A 301 -14.41 31.68 -10.18
N ALA A 302 -14.19 31.29 -11.43
CA ALA A 302 -14.57 32.11 -12.58
C ALA A 302 -15.15 31.20 -13.66
N SER A 303 -16.44 31.46 -13.91
CA SER A 303 -17.32 30.86 -14.90
C SER A 303 -16.92 31.31 -16.30
N ASP A 304 -16.72 30.37 -17.23
CA ASP A 304 -16.64 30.66 -18.66
C ASP A 304 -17.97 30.28 -19.34
N ILE A 305 -18.82 31.29 -19.54
CA ILE A 305 -19.93 31.30 -20.50
C ILE A 305 -19.45 32.11 -21.72
N PRO A 306 -19.58 31.61 -22.96
CA PRO A 306 -19.19 32.37 -24.14
C PRO A 306 -20.29 33.38 -24.51
N PRO A 307 -19.98 34.64 -24.88
CA PRO A 307 -20.96 35.53 -25.45
C PRO A 307 -21.13 35.25 -26.95
N GLY A 308 -22.38 35.10 -27.36
CA GLY A 308 -22.77 35.08 -28.77
C GLY A 308 -22.77 36.48 -29.38
N GLN A 309 -22.28 36.56 -30.61
CA GLN A 309 -22.86 37.25 -31.76
C GLN A 309 -22.25 36.68 -33.03
#